data_AF-A0A2M8C3F1-F1
#
_entry.id   AF-A0A2M8C3F1-F1
#
_cell.length_a   1.000
_cell.length_b   1.000
_cell.length_c   1.000
_cell.angle_alpha   90.00
_cell.angle_beta   90.00
_cell.angle_gamma   90.00
#
_symmetry.space_group_name_H-M   'P 1'
#
loop_
_entity.id
_entity.type
_entity.pdbx_description
1 polymer ?
#
loop_
_entity_poly.entity_id
_entity_poly.type
_entity_poly.pdbx_seq_one_letter_code
_entity_poly.pdbx_strand_id
1 'polypeptide(L)'
;MYESFASHTPFITRNVGNVSGHAEFLKIVKTPEEMAAMANNFLNHPHERAVFADSAFHFWLKHHTWAHIAKQYEELFGELLDKG
;
A
#
# COMPACT_ATOMS: atom_id res chain seq x y z
N MET A 1 -0.51 -2.89 -6.08
CA MET A 1 -0.80 -2.18 -4.81
C MET A 1 0.33 -1.21 -4.47
N TYR A 2 1.55 -1.67 -4.19
CA TYR A 2 2.63 -0.73 -3.81
C TYR A 2 2.95 0.33 -4.86
N GLU A 3 2.84 0.01 -6.15
CA GLU A 3 2.97 0.99 -7.23
C GLU A 3 1.88 2.08 -7.19
N SER A 4 0.65 1.74 -6.76
CA SER A 4 -0.40 2.75 -6.60
C SER A 4 -0.12 3.65 -5.39
N PHE A 5 0.44 3.10 -4.31
CA PHE A 5 0.88 3.89 -3.15
C PHE A 5 2.00 4.85 -3.54
N ALA A 6 3.00 4.38 -4.28
CA ALA A 6 4.11 5.19 -4.77
C ALA A 6 3.68 6.36 -5.69
N SER A 7 2.55 6.19 -6.40
CA SER A 7 2.02 7.18 -7.35
C SER A 7 0.89 8.04 -6.78
N HIS A 8 0.69 8.05 -5.45
CA HIS A 8 -0.42 8.77 -4.79
C HIS A 8 -1.80 8.40 -5.38
N THR A 9 -1.97 7.14 -5.76
CA THR A 9 -3.22 6.61 -6.32
C THR A 9 -3.93 5.72 -5.27
N PRO A 10 -5.12 6.09 -4.79
CA PRO A 10 -5.91 5.26 -3.88
C PRO A 10 -6.16 3.87 -4.46
N PHE A 11 -6.09 2.85 -3.60
CA PHE A 11 -6.28 1.46 -4.00
C PHE A 11 -7.59 0.91 -3.41
N ILE A 12 -8.50 0.47 -4.27
CA ILE A 12 -9.76 -0.20 -3.88
C ILE A 12 -9.68 -1.64 -4.38
N THR A 13 -9.92 -2.62 -3.51
CA THR A 13 -9.72 -4.03 -3.84
C THR A 13 -10.68 -4.96 -3.10
N ARG A 14 -10.66 -6.23 -3.46
CA ARG A 14 -11.34 -7.32 -2.73
C ARG A 14 -10.42 -7.83 -1.61
N ASN A 15 -11.00 -8.47 -0.60
CA ASN A 15 -10.19 -9.12 0.45
C ASN A 15 -9.54 -10.40 -0.09
N VAL A 16 -8.37 -10.29 -0.71
CA VAL A 16 -7.62 -11.42 -1.28
C VAL A 16 -6.12 -11.28 -0.98
N GLY A 17 -5.46 -12.39 -0.65
CA GLY A 17 -4.03 -12.40 -0.33
C GLY A 17 -3.72 -11.63 0.96
N ASN A 18 -2.68 -10.79 0.92
CA ASN A 18 -2.17 -10.06 2.08
C ASN A 18 -2.76 -8.64 2.26
N VAL A 19 -3.74 -8.23 1.44
CA VAL A 19 -4.28 -6.86 1.46
C VAL A 19 -4.96 -6.47 2.78
N SER A 20 -5.44 -7.45 3.55
CA SER A 20 -6.04 -7.22 4.88
C SER A 20 -5.05 -6.63 5.88
N GLY A 21 -3.75 -6.94 5.74
CA GLY A 21 -2.68 -6.36 6.56
C GLY A 21 -2.40 -4.88 6.26
N HIS A 22 -3.02 -4.31 5.22
CA HIS A 22 -2.82 -2.93 4.79
C HIS A 22 -4.13 -2.12 4.81
N ALA A 23 -5.17 -2.60 5.50
CA ALA A 23 -6.51 -2.01 5.47
C ALA A 23 -6.59 -0.52 5.90
N GLU A 24 -5.57 0.00 6.59
CA GLU A 24 -5.45 1.43 6.92
C GLU A 24 -5.12 2.30 5.69
N PHE A 25 -4.46 1.72 4.69
CA PHE A 25 -3.91 2.43 3.51
C PHE A 25 -4.62 2.08 2.20
N LEU A 26 -5.63 1.21 2.24
CA LEU A 26 -6.45 0.83 1.08
C LEU A 26 -7.92 0.63 1.48
N LYS A 27 -8.81 0.49 0.49
CA LYS A 27 -10.22 0.19 0.74
C LYS A 27 -10.55 -1.22 0.27
N ILE A 28 -11.08 -2.03 1.18
CA ILE A 28 -11.53 -3.39 0.90
C ILE A 28 -13.05 -3.38 0.75
N VAL A 29 -13.54 -3.92 -0.37
CA VAL A 29 -14.97 -3.98 -0.72
C VAL A 29 -15.40 -5.41 -1.07
N LYS A 30 -16.70 -5.69 -0.94
CA LYS A 30 -17.35 -7.00 -1.12
C LYS A 30 -18.24 -7.10 -2.35
N THR A 31 -18.61 -5.99 -2.98
CA THR A 31 -19.37 -6.00 -4.25
C THR A 31 -18.83 -4.97 -5.25
N PRO A 32 -19.13 -5.11 -6.55
CA PRO A 32 -18.84 -4.07 -7.55
C PRO A 32 -19.54 -2.74 -7.25
N GLU A 33 -20.73 -2.77 -6.67
CA GLU A 33 -21.49 -1.57 -6.30
C GLU A 33 -20.78 -0.79 -5.18
N GLU A 34 -20.24 -1.49 -4.18
CA GLU A 34 -19.40 -0.88 -3.14
C GLU A 34 -18.11 -0.28 -3.73
N MET A 35 -17.50 -0.95 -4.72
CA MET A 35 -16.33 -0.42 -5.42
C MET A 35 -16.66 0.89 -6.15
N ALA A 36 -17.77 0.92 -6.88
CA ALA A 36 -18.24 2.10 -7.59
C ALA A 36 -18.58 3.24 -6.61
N ALA A 37 -19.28 2.94 -5.51
CA ALA A 37 -19.59 3.91 -4.47
C ALA A 37 -18.31 4.52 -3.85
N MET A 38 -17.30 3.70 -3.57
CA MET A 38 -16.03 4.17 -3.03
C MET A 38 -15.23 5.01 -4.04
N ALA A 39 -15.21 4.60 -5.31
CA ALA A 39 -14.55 5.37 -6.37
C ALA A 39 -15.21 6.76 -6.52
N ASN A 40 -16.55 6.80 -6.56
CA ASN A 40 -17.31 8.04 -6.59
C ASN A 40 -17.06 8.90 -5.34
N ASN A 41 -16.97 8.29 -4.16
CA ASN A 41 -16.64 9.00 -2.93
C ASN A 41 -15.29 9.71 -3.03
N PHE A 42 -14.25 9.01 -3.51
CA PHE A 42 -12.93 9.63 -3.72
C PHE A 42 -12.93 10.70 -4.81
N LEU A 43 -13.72 10.53 -5.88
CA LEU A 43 -13.84 11.55 -6.93
C LEU A 43 -14.50 12.83 -6.41
N ASN A 44 -15.54 12.69 -5.58
CA ASN A 44 -16.31 13.79 -5.01
C ASN A 44 -15.62 14.50 -3.84
N HIS A 45 -14.69 13.83 -3.14
CA HIS A 45 -13.97 14.38 -1.99
C HIS A 45 -12.45 14.42 -2.26
N PRO A 46 -11.97 15.35 -3.12
CA PRO A 46 -10.58 15.38 -3.57
C PRO A 46 -9.57 15.61 -2.43
N HIS A 47 -9.92 16.38 -1.40
CA HIS A 47 -9.07 16.58 -0.23
C HIS A 47 -8.91 15.29 0.58
N GLU A 48 -10.00 14.60 0.90
CA GLU A 48 -9.94 13.31 1.60
C GLU A 48 -9.19 12.26 0.79
N ARG A 49 -9.40 12.25 -0.53
CA ARG A 49 -8.65 11.40 -1.46
C ARG A 49 -7.15 11.66 -1.37
N ALA A 50 -6.73 12.94 -1.38
CA ALA A 50 -5.33 13.32 -1.28
C ALA A 50 -4.73 12.89 0.07
N VAL A 51 -5.39 13.19 1.19
CA VAL A 51 -4.94 12.77 2.52
C VAL A 51 -4.79 11.25 2.63
N PHE A 52 -5.76 10.50 2.07
CA PHE A 52 -5.71 9.05 2.08
C PHE A 52 -4.56 8.50 1.21
N ALA A 53 -4.39 9.03 0.00
CA ALA A 53 -3.30 8.65 -0.89
C ALA A 53 -1.92 8.98 -0.30
N ASP A 54 -1.79 10.14 0.35
CA ASP A 54 -0.55 10.55 1.02
C ASP A 54 -0.20 9.61 2.17
N SER A 55 -1.18 9.20 2.98
CA SER A 55 -0.96 8.21 4.03
C SER A 55 -0.35 6.90 3.48
N ALA A 56 -0.92 6.39 2.39
CA ALA A 56 -0.43 5.19 1.72
C ALA A 56 0.97 5.38 1.11
N PHE A 57 1.23 6.56 0.52
CA PHE A 57 2.54 6.93 0.01
C PHE A 57 3.61 6.93 1.12
N HIS A 58 3.33 7.55 2.27
CA HIS A 58 4.28 7.59 3.39
C HIS A 58 4.56 6.20 3.95
N PHE A 59 3.55 5.33 4.02
CA PHE A 59 3.75 3.92 4.39
C PHE A 59 4.68 3.20 3.39
N TRP A 60 4.45 3.39 2.08
CA TRP A 60 5.33 2.83 1.05
C TRP A 60 6.75 3.39 1.15
N LEU A 61 6.91 4.71 1.28
CA LEU A 61 8.20 5.39 1.35
C LEU A 61 9.06 4.87 2.51
N LYS A 62 8.42 4.58 3.65
CA LYS A 62 9.09 4.11 4.86
C LYS A 62 9.51 2.64 4.80
N HIS A 63 8.75 1.79 4.11
CA HIS A 63 8.85 0.33 4.26
C HIS A 63 9.09 -0.45 2.96
N HIS A 64 8.80 0.12 1.81
CA HIS A 64 8.68 -0.62 0.55
C HIS A 64 9.45 0.03 -0.61
N THR A 65 10.38 0.93 -0.29
CA THR A 65 11.33 1.44 -1.28
C THR A 65 12.37 0.37 -1.62
N TRP A 66 12.90 0.43 -2.85
CA TRP A 66 13.97 -0.46 -3.28
C TRP A 66 15.16 -0.47 -2.30
N ALA A 67 15.61 0.72 -1.89
CA ALA A 67 16.73 0.87 -0.97
C ALA A 67 16.47 0.18 0.39
N HIS A 68 15.25 0.29 0.92
CA HIS A 68 14.88 -0.37 2.17
C HIS A 68 14.92 -1.89 2.04
N ILE A 69 14.27 -2.42 0.99
CA ILE A 69 14.17 -3.87 0.76
C ILE A 69 15.57 -4.46 0.48
N ALA A 70 16.38 -3.82 -0.35
CA ALA A 70 17.73 -4.27 -0.67
C ALA A 70 18.59 -4.37 0.60
N LYS A 71 18.53 -3.37 1.48
CA LYS A 71 19.26 -3.38 2.75
C LYS A 71 18.86 -4.56 3.65
N GLN A 72 17.56 -4.90 3.72
CA GLN A 72 17.09 -6.05 4.49
C GLN A 72 17.66 -7.37 3.97
N TYR A 73 17.78 -7.51 2.65
CA TYR A 73 18.41 -8.70 2.05
C TYR A 73 19.92 -8.73 2.27
N GLU A 74 20.61 -7.59 2.14
CA GLU A 74 22.05 -7.50 2.43
C GLU A 74 22.35 -7.90 3.88
N GLU A 75 21.56 -7.41 4.85
CA GLU A 75 21.65 -7.77 6.27
C GLU A 75 21.43 -9.27 6.48
N LEU A 76 20.38 -9.83 5.87
CA LEU A 76 20.09 -11.27 5.96
C LEU A 76 21.23 -12.13 5.41
N PHE A 77 21.78 -11.76 4.25
CA PHE A 77 22.89 -12.51 3.65
C PHE A 77 24.17 -12.40 4.48
N GLY A 78 24.45 -11.23 5.06
CA GLY A 78 25.55 -11.05 6.01
C GLY A 78 25.39 -11.99 7.21
N GLU A 79 24.21 -12.01 7.84
CA GLU A 79 23.95 -12.90 8.98
C GLU A 79 24.09 -14.39 8.65
N LEU A 80 23.70 -14.80 7.45
CA LEU A 80 23.80 -16.20 7.02
C LEU A 80 25.25 -16.62 6.76
N LEU A 81 26.08 -15.71 6.24
CA LEU A 81 27.50 -15.96 5.99
C LEU A 81 28.32 -15.95 7.29
N ASP A 82 27.97 -15.10 8.26
CA ASP A 82 28.66 -15.01 9.56
C ASP A 82 28.32 -16.17 10.52
N LYS A 83 27.22 -16.91 10.26
CA LYS A 83 26.77 -18.08 11.04
C LYS A 83 27.22 -19.43 10.46
N GLY A 84 27.99 -19.44 9.37
CA GLY A 84 28.56 -20.64 8.73
C GLY A 84 30.03 -20.85 9.05
#